data_AF-A0A6B3G1Z4-F1
#
_entry.id   AF-A0A6B3G1Z4-F1
#
_cell.length_a   1.000
_cell.length_b   1.000
_cell.length_c   1.000
_cell.angle_alpha   90.00
_cell.angle_beta   90.00
_cell.angle_gamma   90.00
#
_symmetry.space_group_name_H-M   'P 1'
#
loop_
_entity.id
_entity.type
_entity.pdbx_description
1 polymer ?
#
loop_
_entity_poly.entity_id
_entity_poly.type
_entity_poly.pdbx_seq_one_letter_code
_entity_poly.pdbx_strand_id
1 'polypeptide(L)' 'LLDPPPAGAMAAGREVLTGLGALTPDGALTPQGERFSGVGVHPRLARALLDAAPEVGGARAAELVALL' A
#
# COMPACT_ATOMS: atom_id res chain seq x y z
N LEU A 1 -13.49 10.77 -17.03
CA LEU A 1 -13.71 9.32 -16.86
C LEU A 1 -15.20 9.08 -17.12
N LEU A 2 -15.56 8.16 -18.03
CA LEU A 2 -16.94 8.04 -18.55
C LEU A 2 -17.81 6.95 -17.88
N ASP A 3 -17.34 6.38 -16.77
CA ASP A 3 -18.21 5.69 -15.81
C ASP A 3 -17.53 5.71 -14.43
N PRO A 4 -18.27 5.94 -13.34
CA PRO A 4 -17.72 5.84 -12.01
C PRO A 4 -17.34 4.38 -11.70
N PRO A 5 -16.27 4.15 -10.91
CA PRO A 5 -15.91 2.80 -10.50
C PRO A 5 -17.04 2.18 -9.66
N PRO A 6 -17.25 0.86 -9.74
CA PRO A 6 -18.28 0.17 -8.95
C PRO A 6 -18.10 0.44 -7.45
N ALA A 7 -19.18 0.84 -6.77
CA ALA A 7 -19.14 1.24 -5.36
C ALA A 7 -18.56 0.15 -4.44
N GLY A 8 -18.93 -1.12 -4.68
CA GLY A 8 -18.40 -2.25 -3.91
C GLY A 8 -16.89 -2.45 -4.09
N ALA A 9 -16.37 -2.28 -5.31
CA ALA A 9 -14.93 -2.36 -5.56
C ALA A 9 -14.17 -1.21 -4.88
N MET A 10 -14.75 0.01 -4.90
CA MET A 10 -14.19 1.16 -4.19
C MET A 10 -14.18 0.96 -2.66
N ALA A 11 -15.25 0.40 -2.09
CA ALA A 11 -15.33 0.11 -0.67
C ALA A 11 -14.27 -0.92 -0.24
N ALA A 12 -14.17 -2.04 -0.96
CA ALA A 12 -13.15 -3.06 -0.72
C ALA A 12 -11.72 -2.50 -0.83
N GLY A 13 -11.47 -1.62 -1.81
CA GLY A 13 -10.19 -0.94 -1.94
C GLY A 13 -9.85 -0.07 -0.72
N ARG A 14 -10.81 0.69 -0.19
CA ARG A 14 -10.63 1.49 1.02
C ARG A 14 -10.37 0.60 2.24
N GLU A 15 -11.12 -0.48 2.42
CA GLU A 15 -10.90 -1.43 3.51
C GLU A 15 -9.50 -2.03 3.50
N VAL A 16 -9.01 -2.44 2.32
CA VAL A 16 -7.63 -2.94 2.17
C VAL A 16 -6.61 -1.87 2.55
N LEU A 17 -6.77 -0.64 2.06
CA LEU A 17 -5.83 0.44 2.36
C LEU A 17 -5.84 0.86 3.83
N THR A 18 -7.01 0.88 4.49
CA THR A 18 -7.12 1.10 5.93
C THR A 18 -6.47 -0.06 6.70
N GLY A 19 -6.70 -1.31 6.30
CA GLY A 19 -6.07 -2.49 6.91
C GLY A 19 -4.54 -2.54 6.78
N LEU A 20 -3.99 -1.95 5.71
CA LEU A 20 -2.53 -1.79 5.53
C LEU A 20 -1.96 -0.54 6.26
N GLY A 21 -2.82 0.27 6.86
CA GLY A 21 -2.46 1.52 7.52
C GLY A 21 -2.15 2.67 6.57
N ALA A 22 -2.50 2.56 5.28
CA ALA A 22 -2.33 3.62 4.28
C ALA A 22 -3.38 4.74 4.41
N LEU A 23 -4.57 4.39 4.89
CA LEU A 23 -5.66 5.33 5.16
C LEU A 23 -6.06 5.29 6.64
N THR A 24 -6.50 6.43 7.17
CA THR A 24 -7.24 6.49 8.43
C THR A 24 -8.62 5.83 8.28
N PRO A 25 -9.33 5.53 9.37
CA PRO A 25 -10.71 5.05 9.31
C PRO A 25 -11.65 6.01 8.55
N ASP A 26 -11.39 7.31 8.61
CA ASP A 26 -12.16 8.35 7.90
C ASP A 26 -11.75 8.51 6.43
N GLY A 27 -10.78 7.72 5.96
CA GLY A 27 -10.34 7.69 4.57
C GLY A 27 -9.29 8.76 4.20
N ALA A 28 -8.66 9.41 5.18
CA ALA A 28 -7.56 10.33 4.95
C ALA A 28 -6.23 9.57 4.78
N LEU A 29 -5.30 10.12 4.01
CA LEU A 29 -3.97 9.53 3.82
C LEU A 29 -3.15 9.60 5.12
N THR A 30 -2.42 8.53 5.45
CA THR A 30 -1.47 8.52 6.57
C THR A 30 -0.04 8.81 6.06
N PRO A 31 0.92 9.16 6.95
CA PRO A 31 2.33 9.23 6.56
C PRO A 31 2.88 7.92 5.98
N GLN A 32 2.32 6.77 6.37
CA GLN A 32 2.64 5.48 5.76
C GLN A 32 2.06 5.38 4.33
N GLY A 33 0.81 5.80 4.14
CA GLY A 33 0.15 5.83 2.84
C GLY A 33 0.82 6.77 1.84
N GLU A 34 1.33 7.91 2.30
CA GLU A 34 2.17 8.80 1.49
C GLU A 34 3.44 8.10 1.00
N ARG A 35 4.08 7.29 1.84
CA ARG A 35 5.26 6.53 1.42
C ARG A 35 4.91 5.45 0.41
N PHE A 36 3.72 4.83 0.49
CA PHE A 36 3.31 3.78 -0.45
C PHE A 36 3.23 4.31 -1.89
N SER A 37 2.70 5.53 -2.07
CA SER A 37 2.56 6.13 -3.40
C SER A 37 3.91 6.38 -4.09
N GLY A 38 4.99 6.55 -3.31
CA GLY A 38 6.34 6.71 -3.81
C GLY A 38 7.03 5.42 -4.29
N VAL A 39 6.51 4.23 -3.95
CA VAL A 39 7.17 2.95 -4.28
C VAL A 39 6.79 2.43 -5.68
N GLY A 40 5.59 2.77 -6.18
CA GLY A 40 5.14 2.38 -7.53
C GLY A 40 4.75 0.91 -7.70
N VAL A 41 4.46 0.20 -6.61
CA VAL A 41 4.00 -1.20 -6.61
C VAL A 41 2.63 -1.34 -5.93
N HIS A 42 2.03 -2.54 -5.98
CA HIS A 42 0.79 -2.82 -5.28
C HIS A 42 0.91 -2.52 -3.76
N PRO A 43 -0.12 -1.93 -3.09
CA PRO A 43 -0.01 -1.49 -1.69
C PRO A 43 0.47 -2.55 -0.69
N ARG A 44 0.13 -3.83 -0.93
CA ARG A 44 0.62 -4.95 -0.11
C ARG A 44 2.14 -5.14 -0.23
N LEU A 45 2.68 -4.99 -1.43
CA LEU A 45 4.12 -5.08 -1.68
C LEU A 45 4.83 -3.83 -1.15
N ALA A 46 4.24 -2.65 -1.31
CA ALA A 46 4.78 -1.41 -0.74
C ALA A 46 4.88 -1.51 0.78
N ARG A 47 3.85 -2.06 1.44
CA ARG A 47 3.88 -2.37 2.88
C ARG A 47 5.03 -3.31 3.23
N ALA A 48 5.14 -4.45 2.54
CA ALA A 48 6.18 -5.44 2.81
C ALA A 48 7.60 -4.86 2.63
N LEU A 49 7.83 -4.08 1.56
CA LEU A 49 9.10 -3.42 1.29
C LEU A 49 9.48 -2.43 2.38
N LEU A 50 8.55 -1.54 2.75
CA LEU A 50 8.82 -0.47 3.71
C LEU A 50 8.97 -0.98 5.14
N ASP A 51 8.29 -2.07 5.49
CA ASP A 51 8.43 -2.71 6.80
C ASP A 51 9.72 -3.53 6.91
N ALA A 52 10.15 -4.20 5.83
CA ALA A 52 11.35 -5.03 5.84
C ALA A 52 12.64 -4.21 5.65
N ALA A 53 12.60 -3.09 4.92
CA ALA A 53 13.80 -2.31 4.61
C ALA A 53 14.63 -1.86 5.83
N PRO A 54 14.03 -1.43 6.97
CA PRO A 54 14.79 -1.13 8.19
C PRO A 54 15.49 -2.35 8.82
N GLU A 55 14.93 -3.56 8.62
CA GLU A 55 15.41 -4.79 9.26
C GLU A 55 16.51 -5.49 8.45
N VAL A 56 16.38 -5.52 7.11
CA VAL A 56 17.29 -6.27 6.22
C VAL A 56 18.00 -5.41 5.19
N GLY A 57 17.72 -4.10 5.15
CA GLY A 57 18.20 -3.18 4.13
C GLY A 57 17.33 -3.18 2.86
N GLY A 58 17.28 -2.03 2.18
CA GLY A 58 16.37 -1.81 1.04
C GLY A 58 16.58 -2.78 -0.12
N ALA A 59 17.82 -3.08 -0.49
CA ALA A 59 18.12 -4.01 -1.58
C ALA A 59 17.64 -5.43 -1.27
N ARG A 60 17.91 -5.92 -0.05
CA ARG A 60 17.50 -7.26 0.37
C ARG A 60 15.99 -7.37 0.53
N ALA A 61 15.34 -6.32 1.04
CA ALA A 61 13.88 -6.26 1.10
C ALA A 61 13.26 -6.34 -0.31
N ALA A 62 13.83 -5.63 -1.29
CA ALA A 62 13.39 -5.70 -2.67
C ALA A 62 13.52 -7.11 -3.28
N GLU A 63 14.65 -7.78 -3.06
CA GLU A 63 14.85 -9.16 -3.50
C GLU A 63 13.82 -10.13 -2.91
N LEU A 64 13.55 -10.02 -1.60
CA LEU A 64 12.60 -10.91 -0.92
C LEU A 64 11.17 -10.68 -1.41
N VAL A 65 10.77 -9.42 -1.59
CA VAL A 65 9.41 -9.08 -2.04
C VAL A 65 9.21 -9.41 -3.52
N ALA A 66 10.25 -9.33 -4.35
CA ALA A 66 10.17 -9.67 -5.77
C ALA A 66 9.90 -11.17 -6.04
N LEU A 67 10.03 -12.02 -5.02
CA LEU A 67 9.74 -13.47 -5.11
C LEU A 67 8.28 -13.81 -4.74
N LEU A 68 7.45 -12.82 -4.40
CA LEU A 68 6.03 -12.96 -4.05
C LEU A 68 5.11 -12.62 -5.22
#